data_AF-A0A493TE65-F1
#
_entry.id   AF-A0A493TE65-F1
#
_cell.length_a   1.000
_cell.length_b   1.000
_cell.length_c   1.000
_cell.angle_alpha   90.00
_cell.angle_beta   90.00
_cell.angle_gamma   90.00
#
_symmetry.space_group_name_H-M   'P 1'
#
loop_
_entity.id
_entity.type
_entity.pdbx_description
1 polymer ?
#
loop_
_entity_poly.entity_id
_entity_poly.type
_entity_poly.pdbx_seq_one_letter_code
_entity_poly.pdbx_strand_id
1 'polypeptide(L)'
;MAQGKKKKKHQNHKRPSASFLFTLCPERLFGGSPYSLLPTLGARLGQAATPQRRPSGGVPLAAAPSPRPASPRRGRPPPSPPMRAGAVTAPRHGAAAKMAKVSEMYDVTWEDMRDKMRKWREENYRNSEQIVDVGEELINEYASKLGDDIWIIYEQVMIAALDCSRDDLAMFCLQELRRQFPGSHRVKRLTGMRFEAMERYDDAIQLYDRILQEDSTNTAARKRKIAIRKAQGKNLEAIRELNEYLEQFVGDQEAWHELAELYINEHDYAKAAFCLEELMMTNPHNHLYCQQYAEVKYTQGGLENLELSRKYFAQALKLNNRNMRALFGLYMFAGRSKKESKYSLKAVEDMLETLQITQS
;
A
#
# COMPACT_ATOMS: atom_id res chain seq x y z
N MET A 1 52.13 26.49 -2.42
CA MET A 1 50.69 26.71 -2.17
C MET A 1 49.89 25.84 -3.13
N ALA A 2 49.23 24.79 -2.64
CA ALA A 2 48.26 24.02 -3.42
C ALA A 2 47.17 23.53 -2.46
N GLN A 3 46.03 24.23 -2.43
CA GLN A 3 44.86 23.84 -1.65
C GLN A 3 44.05 22.81 -2.45
N GLY A 4 43.95 21.59 -1.92
CA GLY A 4 43.09 20.54 -2.45
C GLY A 4 41.62 20.76 -2.06
N LYS A 5 40.76 21.02 -3.04
CA LYS A 5 39.29 21.07 -2.87
C LYS A 5 38.74 19.64 -2.78
N LYS A 6 38.29 19.22 -1.59
CA LYS A 6 37.46 18.01 -1.38
C LYS A 6 36.04 18.25 -1.94
N LYS A 7 35.67 17.55 -3.02
CA LYS A 7 34.27 17.43 -3.46
C LYS A 7 33.53 16.42 -2.56
N LYS A 8 32.59 16.91 -1.75
CA LYS A 8 31.57 16.07 -1.07
C LYS A 8 30.63 15.51 -2.15
N LYS A 9 30.63 14.20 -2.38
CA LYS A 9 29.55 13.50 -3.11
C LYS A 9 28.33 13.43 -2.19
N HIS A 10 27.27 14.18 -2.51
CA HIS A 10 25.94 13.91 -1.96
C HIS A 10 25.44 12.58 -2.54
N GLN A 11 25.22 11.59 -1.68
CA GLN A 11 24.45 10.40 -2.02
C GLN A 11 22.97 10.79 -2.03
N ASN A 12 22.40 10.92 -3.22
CA ASN A 12 20.96 10.96 -3.41
C ASN A 12 20.38 9.59 -3.04
N HIS A 13 19.86 9.44 -1.83
CA HIS A 13 18.90 8.39 -1.53
C HIS A 13 17.65 8.68 -2.35
N LYS A 14 17.47 7.95 -3.46
CA LYS A 14 16.18 7.85 -4.14
C LYS A 14 15.20 7.22 -3.15
N ARG A 15 14.39 8.05 -2.49
CA ARG A 15 13.20 7.61 -1.77
C ARG A 15 12.25 6.98 -2.81
N PRO A 16 11.54 5.90 -2.48
CA PRO A 16 10.57 5.31 -3.40
C PRO A 16 9.56 6.38 -3.81
N SER A 17 9.38 6.54 -5.13
CA SER A 17 8.36 7.38 -5.75
C SER A 17 6.97 7.05 -5.19
N ALA A 18 6.12 8.07 -5.07
CA ALA A 18 4.71 7.99 -4.66
C ALA A 18 3.89 6.87 -5.34
N SER A 19 4.41 6.30 -6.44
CA SER A 19 3.89 5.10 -7.13
C SER A 19 3.64 3.87 -6.24
N PHE A 20 4.27 3.75 -5.05
CA PHE A 20 4.01 2.64 -4.12
C PHE A 20 2.72 2.80 -3.30
N LEU A 21 2.16 4.01 -3.20
CA LEU A 21 0.90 4.28 -2.47
C LEU A 21 -0.34 4.23 -3.37
N PHE A 22 -0.14 4.16 -4.68
CA PHE A 22 -1.21 4.24 -5.67
C PHE A 22 -1.74 2.87 -6.11
N THR A 23 -1.71 1.82 -5.28
CA THR A 23 -2.65 0.69 -5.43
C THR A 23 -4.05 1.14 -4.99
N LEU A 24 -4.58 2.18 -5.65
CA LEU A 24 -5.94 2.70 -5.46
C LEU A 24 -6.93 1.78 -6.15
N CYS A 25 -7.29 0.71 -5.45
CA CYS A 25 -8.58 0.09 -5.62
C CYS A 25 -9.25 0.10 -4.23
N PRO A 26 -10.50 0.55 -4.09
CA PRO A 26 -11.25 0.46 -2.84
C PRO A 26 -11.29 -0.97 -2.27
N GLU A 27 -11.15 -1.98 -3.14
CA GLU A 27 -11.18 -3.41 -2.81
C GLU A 27 -9.88 -4.18 -3.13
N ARG A 28 -8.83 -3.52 -3.66
CA ARG A 28 -7.51 -4.15 -3.89
C ARG A 28 -6.37 -3.29 -3.37
N LEU A 29 -6.48 -2.78 -2.14
CA LEU A 29 -5.35 -2.12 -1.48
C LEU A 29 -4.13 -3.04 -1.31
N PHE A 30 -4.32 -4.37 -1.39
CA PHE A 30 -3.27 -5.38 -1.25
C PHE A 30 -3.19 -6.35 -2.46
N GLY A 31 -3.97 -6.09 -3.52
CA GLY A 31 -3.99 -6.91 -4.73
C GLY A 31 -2.98 -6.43 -5.76
N GLY A 32 -1.70 -6.68 -5.52
CA GLY A 32 -0.61 -6.48 -6.47
C GLY A 32 0.20 -7.78 -6.66
N SER A 33 0.33 -8.22 -7.90
CA SER A 33 1.20 -9.32 -8.36
C SER A 33 2.62 -9.26 -7.73
N PRO A 34 3.29 -10.40 -7.44
CA PRO A 34 4.41 -10.55 -6.50
C PRO A 34 5.78 -10.06 -7.04
N TYR A 35 5.82 -8.87 -7.62
CA TYR A 35 7.05 -8.26 -8.11
C TYR A 35 7.31 -6.93 -7.39
N SER A 36 7.73 -7.03 -6.14
CA SER A 36 8.53 -5.99 -5.50
C SER A 36 9.83 -6.58 -4.96
N LEU A 37 10.90 -5.88 -5.29
CA LEU A 37 12.29 -6.26 -5.12
C LEU A 37 12.69 -6.14 -3.63
N LEU A 38 12.85 -7.27 -2.95
CA LEU A 38 13.70 -7.31 -1.75
C LEU A 38 15.11 -6.82 -2.13
N PRO A 39 15.71 -5.86 -1.40
CA PRO A 39 17.10 -5.49 -1.59
C PRO A 39 17.98 -6.71 -1.36
N THR A 40 18.89 -6.98 -2.30
CA THR A 40 19.98 -7.95 -2.14
C THR A 40 20.74 -7.66 -0.85
N LEU A 41 20.58 -8.53 0.16
CA LEU A 41 21.40 -8.52 1.37
C LEU A 41 22.81 -9.00 1.00
N GLY A 42 23.63 -8.04 0.58
CA GLY A 42 25.08 -8.19 0.48
C GLY A 42 25.68 -8.31 1.88
N ALA A 43 26.21 -9.49 2.18
CA ALA A 43 26.95 -9.77 3.40
C ALA A 43 28.11 -8.77 3.62
N ARG A 44 28.07 -8.04 4.74
CA ARG A 44 29.28 -7.50 5.37
C ARG A 44 29.37 -8.06 6.78
N LEU A 45 30.32 -8.97 6.92
CA LEU A 45 30.88 -9.45 8.18
C LEU A 45 31.49 -8.28 8.96
N GLY A 46 31.26 -8.20 10.28
CA GLY A 46 32.03 -7.27 11.11
C GLY A 46 31.49 -6.97 12.51
N GLN A 47 31.73 -7.90 13.43
CA GLN A 47 32.04 -7.71 14.85
C GLN A 47 30.94 -7.34 15.86
N ALA A 48 30.88 -8.21 16.88
CA ALA A 48 30.06 -8.17 18.06
C ALA A 48 30.57 -7.17 19.11
N ALA A 49 29.64 -6.60 19.89
CA ALA A 49 29.93 -6.02 21.19
C ALA A 49 28.76 -6.32 22.16
N THR A 50 29.13 -6.87 23.32
CA THR A 50 28.28 -7.30 24.44
C THR A 50 27.76 -6.14 25.30
N PRO A 51 26.74 -6.35 26.15
CA PRO A 51 25.95 -5.28 26.76
C PRO A 51 26.51 -4.79 28.11
N GLN A 52 26.33 -3.50 28.41
CA GLN A 52 26.54 -2.94 29.75
C GLN A 52 25.30 -2.26 30.32
N ARG A 53 25.22 -2.37 31.65
CA ARG A 53 24.09 -2.15 32.57
C ARG A 53 23.61 -0.69 32.67
N ARG A 54 22.34 -0.54 33.04
CA ARG A 54 21.72 0.68 33.62
C ARG A 54 22.40 1.10 34.93
N PRO A 55 22.16 2.35 35.36
CA PRO A 55 21.48 2.50 36.65
C PRO A 55 20.32 3.52 36.67
N SER A 56 19.61 3.40 37.78
CA SER A 56 18.38 3.99 38.31
C SER A 56 18.40 5.49 38.66
N GLY A 57 17.19 6.06 38.76
CA GLY A 57 16.85 7.31 39.45
C GLY A 57 15.93 8.17 38.59
N GLY A 58 14.80 8.73 39.01
CA GLY A 58 14.10 8.88 40.28
C GLY A 58 12.88 9.75 39.97
N VAL A 59 11.72 9.41 40.56
CA VAL A 59 10.43 10.13 40.37
C VAL A 59 10.47 11.46 41.15
N PRO A 60 9.70 12.48 40.71
CA PRO A 60 8.76 13.06 41.67
C PRO A 60 7.34 13.25 41.12
N LEU A 61 6.42 13.17 42.08
CA LEU A 61 4.97 13.23 42.00
C LEU A 61 4.43 14.68 41.84
N ALA A 62 3.24 14.73 41.21
CA ALA A 62 2.07 15.55 41.54
C ALA A 62 2.03 17.07 41.22
N ALA A 63 1.05 17.44 40.38
CA ALA A 63 0.01 18.43 40.72
C ALA A 63 -1.20 18.30 39.77
N ALA A 64 -2.39 18.10 40.33
CA ALA A 64 -3.69 18.10 39.63
C ALA A 64 -4.29 19.53 39.58
N PRO A 65 -5.31 19.78 38.73
CA PRO A 65 -5.68 21.13 38.26
C PRO A 65 -6.78 21.79 39.10
N SER A 66 -6.81 23.13 39.11
CA SER A 66 -7.89 23.96 39.67
C SER A 66 -8.74 24.65 38.57
N PRO A 67 -9.99 25.09 38.86
CA PRO A 67 -11.07 25.16 37.88
C PRO A 67 -11.53 26.58 37.47
N ARG A 68 -11.98 26.69 36.19
CA ARG A 68 -13.08 27.55 35.62
C ARG A 68 -12.91 29.09 35.64
N PRO A 69 -13.44 29.85 34.64
CA PRO A 69 -14.89 30.08 34.48
C PRO A 69 -15.47 29.99 33.04
N ALA A 70 -16.79 29.79 33.00
CA ALA A 70 -17.66 29.76 31.82
C ALA A 70 -17.85 31.16 31.22
N SER A 71 -17.99 31.31 29.90
CA SER A 71 -19.25 31.55 29.13
C SER A 71 -18.88 32.36 27.84
N PRO A 72 -19.77 32.63 26.85
CA PRO A 72 -21.16 32.22 26.63
C PRO A 72 -21.45 31.58 25.25
N ARG A 73 -22.64 30.99 25.14
CA ARG A 73 -23.27 30.43 23.94
C ARG A 73 -23.35 31.45 22.80
N ARG A 74 -22.83 31.14 21.62
CA ARG A 74 -23.21 31.80 20.36
C ARG A 74 -24.30 30.98 19.67
N GLY A 75 -25.41 31.64 19.39
CA GLY A 75 -26.62 31.07 18.81
C GLY A 75 -26.44 30.56 17.38
N ARG A 76 -27.32 29.63 16.99
CA ARG A 76 -27.47 29.13 15.63
C ARG A 76 -27.93 30.27 14.69
N PRO A 77 -27.37 30.40 13.47
CA PRO A 77 -27.97 31.25 12.46
C PRO A 77 -29.24 30.61 11.87
N PRO A 78 -30.22 31.42 11.41
CA PRO A 78 -31.46 30.93 10.82
C PRO A 78 -31.26 30.36 9.40
N PRO A 79 -32.19 29.52 8.89
CA PRO A 79 -32.07 28.91 7.57
C PRO A 79 -32.39 29.89 6.44
N SER A 80 -31.56 29.88 5.39
CA SER A 80 -31.78 30.63 4.14
C SER A 80 -32.83 29.95 3.24
N PRO A 81 -33.62 30.69 2.45
CA PRO A 81 -34.67 30.15 1.58
C PRO A 81 -34.11 29.47 0.31
N PRO A 82 -34.89 28.62 -0.39
CA PRO A 82 -34.41 27.85 -1.54
C PRO A 82 -34.28 28.75 -2.79
N MET A 83 -33.08 28.80 -3.39
CA MET A 83 -32.88 29.45 -4.69
C MET A 83 -32.77 28.44 -5.83
N ARG A 84 -33.58 28.73 -6.86
CA ARG A 84 -33.69 28.14 -8.20
C ARG A 84 -32.39 27.61 -8.82
N ALA A 85 -32.51 26.48 -9.51
CA ALA A 85 -31.51 25.93 -10.42
C ALA A 85 -31.19 26.94 -11.54
N GLY A 86 -29.99 27.52 -11.47
CA GLY A 86 -29.35 28.25 -12.58
C GLY A 86 -28.14 27.46 -13.05
N ALA A 87 -28.03 27.27 -14.37
CA ALA A 87 -26.89 26.61 -15.00
C ALA A 87 -25.58 27.29 -14.59
N VAL A 88 -24.70 26.56 -13.93
CA VAL A 88 -23.36 27.03 -13.54
C VAL A 88 -22.40 26.67 -14.66
N THR A 89 -21.99 27.67 -15.43
CA THR A 89 -20.89 27.58 -16.40
C THR A 89 -19.55 27.50 -15.67
N ALA A 90 -18.75 26.48 -15.96
CA ALA A 90 -17.39 26.32 -15.44
C ALA A 90 -16.46 27.50 -15.80
N PRO A 91 -15.48 27.85 -14.95
CA PRO A 91 -14.53 28.91 -15.26
C PRO A 91 -13.51 28.45 -16.30
N ARG A 92 -13.39 29.20 -17.40
CA ARG A 92 -12.34 29.03 -18.41
C ARG A 92 -10.99 29.42 -17.81
N HIS A 93 -10.08 28.46 -17.64
CA HIS A 93 -8.68 28.71 -17.33
C HIS A 93 -7.77 28.32 -18.51
N GLY A 94 -6.92 29.27 -18.90
CA GLY A 94 -5.57 29.06 -19.44
C GLY A 94 -5.44 28.35 -20.78
N ALA A 95 -4.75 28.99 -21.73
CA ALA A 95 -4.38 28.40 -23.02
C ALA A 95 -3.46 27.18 -22.85
N ALA A 96 -4.04 26.00 -22.63
CA ALA A 96 -3.43 24.71 -22.90
C ALA A 96 -3.73 24.34 -24.36
N ALA A 97 -2.74 23.83 -25.08
CA ALA A 97 -2.91 23.31 -26.43
C ALA A 97 -4.13 22.37 -26.45
N LYS A 98 -5.12 22.66 -27.29
CA LYS A 98 -6.29 21.80 -27.48
C LYS A 98 -5.79 20.42 -27.90
N MET A 99 -5.79 19.46 -26.96
CA MET A 99 -5.77 18.05 -27.33
C MET A 99 -6.98 17.81 -28.24
N ALA A 100 -6.77 17.06 -29.33
CA ALA A 100 -7.86 16.62 -30.18
C ALA A 100 -8.88 15.87 -29.31
N LYS A 101 -10.17 16.19 -29.47
CA LYS A 101 -11.22 15.54 -28.67
C LYS A 101 -11.21 14.04 -28.93
N VAL A 102 -11.51 13.24 -27.91
CA VAL A 102 -11.58 11.78 -28.08
C VAL A 102 -12.68 11.41 -29.06
N SER A 103 -13.81 12.12 -29.02
CA SER A 103 -14.89 11.99 -30.00
C SER A 103 -14.46 12.30 -31.43
N GLU A 104 -13.70 13.39 -31.65
CA GLU A 104 -13.23 13.82 -32.97
C GLU A 104 -12.09 12.93 -33.51
N MET A 105 -11.30 12.32 -32.63
CA MET A 105 -10.16 11.48 -32.99
C MET A 105 -10.56 10.05 -33.38
N TYR A 106 -11.67 9.54 -32.83
CA TYR A 106 -12.05 8.13 -33.01
C TYR A 106 -13.48 7.91 -33.53
N ASP A 107 -14.25 8.96 -33.83
CA ASP A 107 -15.66 8.88 -34.24
C ASP A 107 -16.51 8.03 -33.28
N VAL A 108 -16.44 8.39 -31.99
CA VAL A 108 -17.04 7.63 -30.87
C VAL A 108 -18.22 8.41 -30.30
N THR A 109 -19.36 7.75 -30.09
CA THR A 109 -20.52 8.39 -29.48
C THR A 109 -20.35 8.55 -27.97
N TRP A 110 -21.10 9.48 -27.35
CA TRP A 110 -21.08 9.64 -25.89
C TRP A 110 -21.60 8.39 -25.14
N GLU A 111 -22.43 7.58 -25.78
CA GLU A 111 -22.94 6.30 -25.26
C GLU A 111 -21.80 5.28 -25.19
N ASP A 112 -21.00 5.18 -26.25
CA ASP A 112 -19.80 4.32 -26.29
C ASP A 112 -18.77 4.74 -25.23
N MET A 113 -18.60 6.04 -24.99
CA MET A 113 -17.72 6.57 -23.94
C MET A 113 -18.21 6.17 -22.54
N ARG A 114 -19.52 6.32 -22.27
CA ARG A 114 -20.13 5.89 -21.00
C ARG A 114 -19.99 4.39 -20.79
N ASP A 115 -20.23 3.59 -21.82
CA ASP A 115 -20.19 2.14 -21.74
C ASP A 115 -18.76 1.61 -21.59
N LYS A 116 -17.77 2.28 -22.20
CA LYS A 116 -16.33 2.05 -21.91
C LYS A 116 -16.00 2.33 -20.45
N MET A 117 -16.47 3.45 -19.89
CA MET A 117 -16.24 3.80 -18.48
C MET A 117 -16.85 2.76 -17.53
N ARG A 118 -18.05 2.26 -17.85
CA ARG A 118 -18.71 1.15 -17.13
C ARG A 118 -17.88 -0.12 -17.20
N LYS A 119 -17.44 -0.50 -18.40
CA LYS A 119 -16.62 -1.70 -18.62
C LYS A 119 -15.30 -1.65 -17.85
N TRP A 120 -14.58 -0.52 -17.88
CA TRP A 120 -13.36 -0.34 -17.10
C TRP A 120 -13.57 -0.46 -15.58
N ARG A 121 -14.75 -0.06 -15.09
CA ARG A 121 -15.11 -0.17 -13.68
C ARG A 121 -15.41 -1.63 -13.29
N GLU A 122 -16.17 -2.35 -14.11
CA GLU A 122 -16.56 -3.74 -13.87
C GLU A 122 -15.37 -4.70 -13.94
N GLU A 123 -14.51 -4.50 -14.94
CA GLU A 123 -13.33 -5.33 -15.15
C GLU A 123 -12.10 -4.84 -14.33
N ASN A 124 -12.24 -3.71 -13.62
CA ASN A 124 -11.21 -3.07 -12.80
C ASN A 124 -9.90 -2.79 -13.58
N TYR A 125 -10.04 -2.29 -14.82
CA TYR A 125 -8.90 -1.90 -15.65
C TYR A 125 -8.25 -0.63 -15.11
N ARG A 126 -6.95 -0.72 -14.79
CA ARG A 126 -6.14 0.41 -14.36
C ARG A 126 -5.57 1.16 -15.56
N ASN A 127 -6.44 1.93 -16.23
CA ASN A 127 -6.08 2.73 -17.40
C ASN A 127 -6.33 4.22 -17.14
N SER A 128 -5.63 4.76 -16.15
CA SER A 128 -5.96 6.06 -15.55
C SER A 128 -5.90 7.23 -16.53
N GLU A 129 -4.99 7.20 -17.51
CA GLU A 129 -4.87 8.24 -18.54
C GLU A 129 -6.11 8.28 -19.44
N GLN A 130 -6.52 7.14 -20.02
CA GLN A 130 -7.71 7.08 -20.86
C GLN A 130 -9.02 7.34 -20.09
N ILE A 131 -9.08 6.93 -18.83
CA ILE A 131 -10.22 7.21 -17.94
C ILE A 131 -10.35 8.72 -17.73
N VAL A 132 -9.23 9.43 -17.54
CA VAL A 132 -9.21 10.89 -17.41
C VAL A 132 -9.66 11.55 -18.71
N ASP A 133 -9.12 11.16 -19.86
CA ASP A 133 -9.43 11.79 -21.14
C ASP A 133 -10.92 11.64 -21.51
N VAL A 134 -11.43 10.40 -21.49
CA VAL A 134 -12.83 10.10 -21.80
C VAL A 134 -13.76 10.68 -20.75
N GLY A 135 -13.40 10.56 -19.47
CA GLY A 135 -14.23 11.00 -18.37
C GLY A 135 -14.33 12.52 -18.25
N GLU A 136 -13.25 13.26 -18.52
CA GLU A 136 -13.26 14.72 -18.55
C GLU A 136 -14.15 15.25 -19.69
N GLU A 137 -14.08 14.64 -20.88
CA GLU A 137 -14.97 14.98 -22.00
C GLU A 137 -16.45 14.71 -21.65
N LEU A 138 -16.74 13.55 -21.06
CA LEU A 138 -18.08 13.20 -20.57
C LEU A 138 -18.62 14.19 -19.53
N ILE A 139 -17.80 14.62 -18.58
CA ILE A 139 -18.18 15.57 -17.54
C ILE A 139 -18.42 16.97 -18.12
N ASN A 140 -17.60 17.42 -19.06
CA ASN A 140 -17.68 18.78 -19.59
C ASN A 140 -18.77 18.96 -20.65
N GLU A 141 -18.95 17.98 -21.54
CA GLU A 141 -19.84 18.11 -22.70
C GLU A 141 -21.18 17.37 -22.54
N TYR A 142 -21.21 16.30 -21.75
CA TYR A 142 -22.33 15.37 -21.71
C TYR A 142 -22.94 15.16 -20.32
N ALA A 143 -22.56 15.96 -19.31
CA ALA A 143 -23.06 15.83 -17.93
C ALA A 143 -24.59 15.76 -17.82
N SER A 144 -25.33 16.56 -18.61
CA SER A 144 -26.80 16.56 -18.58
C SER A 144 -27.44 15.28 -19.16
N LYS A 145 -26.71 14.52 -19.99
CA LYS A 145 -27.21 13.29 -20.64
C LYS A 145 -26.92 12.03 -19.82
N LEU A 146 -25.97 12.10 -18.88
CA LEU A 146 -25.50 10.95 -18.11
C LEU A 146 -26.46 10.52 -17.00
N GLY A 147 -27.43 11.36 -16.61
CA GLY A 147 -28.38 11.03 -15.55
C GLY A 147 -27.67 10.70 -14.24
N ASP A 148 -28.02 9.58 -13.61
CA ASP A 148 -27.45 9.16 -12.32
C ASP A 148 -26.03 8.59 -12.42
N ASP A 149 -25.60 8.12 -13.62
CA ASP A 149 -24.26 7.57 -13.83
C ASP A 149 -23.16 8.62 -13.63
N ILE A 150 -23.51 9.91 -13.72
CA ILE A 150 -22.59 11.05 -13.59
C ILE A 150 -21.77 10.99 -12.31
N TRP A 151 -22.38 10.58 -11.19
CA TRP A 151 -21.71 10.58 -9.88
C TRP A 151 -20.65 9.49 -9.78
N ILE A 152 -20.89 8.35 -10.40
CA ILE A 152 -19.91 7.27 -10.42
C ILE A 152 -18.78 7.58 -11.42
N ILE A 153 -19.10 8.29 -12.51
CA ILE A 153 -18.09 8.83 -13.43
C ILE A 153 -17.22 9.87 -12.72
N TYR A 154 -17.79 10.81 -11.96
CA TYR A 154 -17.03 11.77 -11.15
C TYR A 154 -16.04 11.08 -10.21
N GLU A 155 -16.46 10.02 -9.52
CA GLU A 155 -15.56 9.28 -8.64
C GLU A 155 -14.46 8.54 -9.40
N GLN A 156 -14.82 7.88 -10.51
CA GLN A 156 -13.88 7.15 -11.35
C GLN A 156 -12.80 8.09 -11.94
N VAL A 157 -13.22 9.26 -12.44
CA VAL A 157 -12.33 10.31 -12.94
C VAL A 157 -11.48 10.89 -11.81
N MET A 158 -12.06 11.11 -10.62
CA MET A 158 -11.30 11.61 -9.48
C MET A 158 -10.15 10.67 -9.09
N ILE A 159 -10.41 9.36 -9.00
CA ILE A 159 -9.38 8.36 -8.67
C ILE A 159 -8.30 8.31 -9.76
N ALA A 160 -8.71 8.26 -11.03
CA ALA A 160 -7.78 8.23 -12.15
C ALA A 160 -6.95 9.53 -12.27
N ALA A 161 -7.55 10.68 -11.99
CA ALA A 161 -6.88 11.97 -11.98
C ALA A 161 -5.80 12.04 -10.88
N LEU A 162 -6.04 11.45 -9.70
CA LEU A 162 -5.02 11.33 -8.67
C LEU A 162 -3.83 10.48 -9.13
N ASP A 163 -4.07 9.36 -9.80
CA ASP A 163 -2.99 8.52 -10.37
C ASP A 163 -2.16 9.29 -11.42
N CYS A 164 -2.82 10.11 -12.24
CA CYS A 164 -2.19 10.95 -13.27
C CYS A 164 -1.61 12.27 -12.72
N SER A 165 -1.62 12.48 -11.39
CA SER A 165 -1.18 13.71 -10.73
C SER A 165 -1.90 14.99 -11.21
N ARG A 166 -3.13 14.86 -11.72
CA ARG A 166 -4.02 15.96 -12.10
C ARG A 166 -4.93 16.37 -10.94
N ASP A 167 -4.34 17.05 -9.95
CA ASP A 167 -5.06 17.44 -8.73
C ASP A 167 -6.18 18.47 -8.98
N ASP A 168 -6.04 19.29 -10.03
CA ASP A 168 -7.05 20.24 -10.48
C ASP A 168 -8.39 19.54 -10.78
N LEU A 169 -8.34 18.51 -11.63
CA LEU A 169 -9.51 17.72 -12.01
C LEU A 169 -10.01 16.89 -10.82
N ALA A 170 -9.10 16.28 -10.05
CA ALA A 170 -9.48 15.51 -8.87
C ALA A 170 -10.21 16.37 -7.82
N MET A 171 -9.76 17.61 -7.60
CA MET A 171 -10.40 18.55 -6.69
C MET A 171 -11.76 19.00 -7.19
N PHE A 172 -11.89 19.28 -8.49
CA PHE A 172 -13.18 19.62 -9.11
C PHE A 172 -14.20 18.50 -8.90
N CYS A 173 -13.86 17.26 -9.28
CA CYS A 173 -14.74 16.11 -9.11
C CYS A 173 -15.11 15.88 -7.63
N LEU A 174 -14.14 16.04 -6.71
CA LEU A 174 -14.39 15.89 -5.27
C LEU A 174 -15.33 16.96 -4.71
N GLN A 175 -15.25 18.20 -5.18
CA GLN A 175 -16.15 19.28 -4.75
C GLN A 175 -17.59 19.01 -5.18
N GLU A 176 -17.80 18.57 -6.42
CA GLU A 176 -19.13 18.22 -6.93
C GLU A 176 -19.73 17.04 -6.15
N LEU A 177 -18.94 15.99 -5.90
CA LEU A 177 -19.37 14.85 -5.08
C LEU A 177 -19.73 15.26 -3.65
N ARG A 178 -18.96 16.17 -3.04
CA ARG A 178 -19.23 16.67 -1.69
C ARG A 178 -20.48 17.53 -1.63
N ARG A 179 -20.77 18.30 -2.68
CA ARG A 179 -21.97 19.13 -2.80
C ARG A 179 -23.22 18.26 -2.89
N GLN A 180 -23.17 17.19 -3.67
CA GLN A 180 -24.29 16.27 -3.83
C GLN A 180 -24.49 15.34 -2.63
N PHE A 181 -23.41 14.85 -2.02
CA PHE A 181 -23.46 13.85 -0.93
C PHE A 181 -22.75 14.36 0.33
N PRO A 182 -23.28 15.38 1.02
CA PRO A 182 -22.68 15.90 2.23
C PRO A 182 -22.64 14.83 3.32
N GLY A 183 -21.47 14.61 3.93
CA GLY A 183 -21.29 13.67 5.04
C GLY A 183 -21.11 12.20 4.62
N SER A 184 -21.19 11.85 3.34
CA SER A 184 -21.00 10.48 2.85
C SER A 184 -19.60 9.92 3.19
N HIS A 185 -19.55 8.71 3.75
CA HIS A 185 -18.30 8.00 4.02
C HIS A 185 -17.47 7.79 2.74
N ARG A 186 -18.13 7.58 1.58
CA ARG A 186 -17.47 7.42 0.28
C ARG A 186 -16.72 8.70 -0.12
N VAL A 187 -17.33 9.87 0.08
CA VAL A 187 -16.69 11.18 -0.17
C VAL A 187 -15.58 11.48 0.85
N LYS A 188 -15.77 11.12 2.12
CA LYS A 188 -14.71 11.23 3.14
C LYS A 188 -13.49 10.38 2.73
N ARG A 189 -13.71 9.16 2.25
CA ARG A 189 -12.64 8.27 1.74
C ARG A 189 -11.89 8.88 0.55
N LEU A 190 -12.59 9.47 -0.42
CA LEU A 190 -11.97 10.19 -1.56
C LEU A 190 -11.16 11.40 -1.10
N THR A 191 -11.66 12.14 -0.10
CA THR A 191 -10.92 13.25 0.50
C THR A 191 -9.62 12.76 1.15
N GLY A 192 -9.66 11.62 1.83
CA GLY A 192 -8.46 10.97 2.39
C GLY A 192 -7.45 10.57 1.32
N MET A 193 -7.89 9.93 0.24
CA MET A 193 -7.02 9.56 -0.88
C MET A 193 -6.31 10.78 -1.49
N ARG A 194 -7.00 11.91 -1.62
CA ARG A 194 -6.38 13.14 -2.11
C ARG A 194 -5.33 13.69 -1.13
N PHE A 195 -5.58 13.65 0.18
CA PHE A 195 -4.56 14.04 1.16
C PHE A 195 -3.33 13.14 1.10
N GLU A 196 -3.53 11.83 0.88
CA GLU A 196 -2.42 10.89 0.69
C GLU A 196 -1.62 11.18 -0.58
N ALA A 197 -2.30 11.46 -1.70
CA ALA A 197 -1.66 11.85 -2.96
C ALA A 197 -0.83 13.14 -2.82
N MET A 198 -1.22 14.04 -1.92
CA MET A 198 -0.50 15.28 -1.59
C MET A 198 0.59 15.11 -0.52
N GLU A 199 0.82 13.89 -0.02
CA GLU A 199 1.69 13.62 1.12
C GLU A 199 1.29 14.38 2.40
N ARG A 200 0.03 14.84 2.50
CA ARG A 200 -0.55 15.48 3.69
C ARG A 200 -1.03 14.42 4.67
N TYR A 201 -0.09 13.60 5.14
CA TYR A 201 -0.37 12.41 5.93
C TYR A 201 -1.10 12.71 7.25
N ASP A 202 -0.74 13.78 7.94
CA ASP A 202 -1.35 14.11 9.24
C ASP A 202 -2.84 14.48 9.10
N ASP A 203 -3.20 15.20 8.03
CA ASP A 203 -4.60 15.52 7.71
C ASP A 203 -5.38 14.27 7.31
N ALA A 204 -4.76 13.37 6.56
CA ALA A 204 -5.34 12.09 6.19
C ALA A 204 -5.63 11.24 7.43
N ILE A 205 -4.67 11.15 8.36
CA ILE A 205 -4.83 10.41 9.62
C ILE A 205 -5.96 10.99 10.47
N GLN A 206 -6.01 12.31 10.65
CA GLN A 206 -7.11 12.95 11.39
C GLN A 206 -8.48 12.71 10.75
N LEU A 207 -8.53 12.61 9.43
CA LEU A 207 -9.76 12.24 8.72
C LEU A 207 -10.14 10.78 8.97
N TYR A 208 -9.18 9.85 8.88
CA TYR A 208 -9.43 8.43 9.14
C TYR A 208 -9.78 8.17 10.61
N ASP A 209 -9.15 8.85 11.56
CA ASP A 209 -9.51 8.74 12.98
C ASP A 209 -10.95 9.20 13.24
N ARG A 210 -11.41 10.27 12.58
CA ARG A 210 -12.82 10.68 12.66
C ARG A 210 -13.77 9.64 12.05
N ILE A 211 -13.40 9.02 10.93
CA ILE A 211 -14.18 7.93 10.34
C ILE A 211 -14.26 6.75 11.31
N LEU A 212 -13.15 6.39 11.95
CA LEU A 212 -13.09 5.28 12.92
C LEU A 212 -13.81 5.59 14.24
N GLN A 213 -13.92 6.86 14.63
CA GLN A 213 -14.74 7.29 15.78
C GLN A 213 -16.23 7.14 15.48
N GLU A 214 -16.67 7.41 14.25
CA GLU A 214 -18.05 7.20 13.81
C GLU A 214 -18.36 5.71 13.60
N ASP A 215 -17.42 4.99 12.98
CA ASP A 215 -17.54 3.58 12.62
C ASP A 215 -16.22 2.83 12.89
N SER A 216 -16.14 2.23 14.08
CA SER A 216 -14.94 1.53 14.52
C SER A 216 -14.63 0.25 13.74
N THR A 217 -15.61 -0.34 13.05
CA THR A 217 -15.46 -1.58 12.28
C THR A 217 -15.05 -1.31 10.84
N ASN A 218 -14.81 -0.05 10.46
CA ASN A 218 -14.38 0.33 9.12
C ASN A 218 -12.94 -0.14 8.82
N THR A 219 -12.83 -1.34 8.28
CA THR A 219 -11.55 -1.97 7.93
C THR A 219 -10.79 -1.18 6.87
N ALA A 220 -11.49 -0.57 5.91
CA ALA A 220 -10.87 0.23 4.85
C ALA A 220 -10.15 1.48 5.42
N ALA A 221 -10.79 2.23 6.31
CA ALA A 221 -10.17 3.38 6.97
C ALA A 221 -8.94 2.97 7.81
N ARG A 222 -9.04 1.85 8.53
CA ARG A 222 -7.93 1.33 9.34
C ARG A 222 -6.74 0.89 8.48
N LYS A 223 -7.01 0.14 7.38
CA LYS A 223 -6.00 -0.28 6.39
C LYS A 223 -5.27 0.92 5.77
N ARG A 224 -5.99 2.00 5.42
CA ARG A 224 -5.37 3.24 4.90
C ARG A 224 -4.49 3.94 5.92
N LYS A 225 -4.93 4.02 7.19
CA LYS A 225 -4.12 4.60 8.27
C LYS A 225 -2.79 3.86 8.45
N ILE A 226 -2.83 2.53 8.47
CA ILE A 226 -1.63 1.68 8.53
C ILE A 226 -0.71 1.93 7.32
N ALA A 227 -1.26 1.98 6.09
CA ALA A 227 -0.49 2.27 4.89
C ALA A 227 0.21 3.64 4.95
N ILE A 228 -0.46 4.67 5.49
CA ILE A 228 0.14 5.98 5.73
C ILE A 228 1.31 5.89 6.72
N ARG A 229 1.16 5.13 7.82
CA ARG A 229 2.25 4.93 8.79
C ARG A 229 3.47 4.26 8.16
N LYS A 230 3.25 3.25 7.29
CA LYS A 230 4.31 2.64 6.48
C LYS A 230 5.00 3.68 5.59
N ALA A 231 4.24 4.51 4.88
CA ALA A 231 4.79 5.55 4.00
C ALA A 231 5.59 6.64 4.75
N GLN A 232 5.18 6.96 5.99
CA GLN A 232 5.94 7.86 6.87
C GLN A 232 7.23 7.21 7.42
N GLY A 233 7.46 5.91 7.18
CA GLY A 233 8.58 5.15 7.75
C GLY A 233 8.41 4.84 9.25
N LYS A 234 7.19 4.97 9.78
CA LYS A 234 6.87 4.71 11.20
C LYS A 234 6.50 3.24 11.39
N ASN A 235 7.42 2.34 11.07
CA ASN A 235 7.17 0.90 11.04
C ASN A 235 6.68 0.35 12.38
N LEU A 236 7.25 0.80 13.51
CA LEU A 236 6.83 0.34 14.85
C LEU A 236 5.39 0.72 15.19
N GLU A 237 4.96 1.92 14.80
CA GLU A 237 3.56 2.36 14.97
C GLU A 237 2.63 1.52 14.07
N ALA A 238 3.04 1.28 12.81
CA ALA A 238 2.29 0.44 11.88
C ALA A 238 2.14 -1.00 12.39
N ILE A 239 3.20 -1.59 12.95
CA ILE A 239 3.18 -2.92 13.57
C ILE A 239 2.18 -2.95 14.73
N ARG A 240 2.19 -1.94 15.61
CA ARG A 240 1.25 -1.87 16.73
C ARG A 240 -0.20 -1.81 16.23
N GLU A 241 -0.49 -0.89 15.30
CA GLU A 241 -1.83 -0.74 14.74
C GLU A 241 -2.31 -1.99 13.98
N LEU A 242 -1.40 -2.71 13.31
CA LEU A 242 -1.70 -3.99 12.64
C LEU A 242 -2.00 -5.13 13.62
N ASN A 243 -1.26 -5.22 14.73
CA ASN A 243 -1.57 -6.21 15.77
C ASN A 243 -2.95 -5.95 16.38
N GLU A 244 -3.25 -4.69 16.74
CA GLU A 244 -4.58 -4.28 17.25
C GLU A 244 -5.70 -4.54 16.22
N TYR A 245 -5.40 -4.46 14.92
CA TYR A 245 -6.33 -4.84 13.86
C TYR A 245 -6.55 -6.36 13.78
N LEU A 246 -5.47 -7.15 13.77
CA LEU A 246 -5.53 -8.61 13.65
C LEU A 246 -6.15 -9.26 14.89
N GLU A 247 -6.09 -8.64 16.07
CA GLU A 247 -6.84 -9.08 17.25
C GLU A 247 -8.36 -9.13 17.01
N GLN A 248 -8.88 -8.25 16.14
CA GLN A 248 -10.31 -8.18 15.79
C GLN A 248 -10.63 -8.94 14.50
N PHE A 249 -9.69 -8.95 13.54
CA PHE A 249 -9.89 -9.46 12.19
C PHE A 249 -8.83 -10.51 11.83
N VAL A 250 -8.74 -11.58 12.63
CA VAL A 250 -7.73 -12.66 12.50
C VAL A 250 -7.74 -13.32 11.12
N GLY A 251 -8.88 -13.37 10.43
CA GLY A 251 -9.01 -14.00 9.11
C GLY A 251 -8.43 -13.19 7.94
N ASP A 252 -7.95 -11.97 8.17
CA ASP A 252 -7.40 -11.11 7.11
C ASP A 252 -5.97 -11.50 6.74
N GLN A 253 -5.84 -12.33 5.71
CA GLN A 253 -4.56 -12.84 5.21
C GLN A 253 -3.65 -11.72 4.70
N GLU A 254 -4.21 -10.67 4.11
CA GLU A 254 -3.42 -9.55 3.60
C GLU A 254 -2.72 -8.82 4.74
N ALA A 255 -3.45 -8.59 5.84
CA ALA A 255 -2.88 -7.94 7.02
C ALA A 255 -1.79 -8.79 7.71
N TRP A 256 -1.93 -10.12 7.73
CA TRP A 256 -0.87 -11.02 8.21
C TRP A 256 0.40 -10.94 7.36
N HIS A 257 0.24 -10.87 6.03
CA HIS A 257 1.35 -10.77 5.10
C HIS A 257 2.11 -9.46 5.25
N GLU A 258 1.37 -8.36 5.38
CA GLU A 258 1.90 -7.02 5.63
C GLU A 258 2.64 -6.92 6.97
N LEU A 259 2.09 -7.55 8.02
CA LEU A 259 2.74 -7.62 9.32
C LEU A 259 4.05 -8.43 9.25
N ALA A 260 4.09 -9.52 8.49
CA ALA A 260 5.31 -10.29 8.27
C ALA A 260 6.38 -9.45 7.56
N GLU A 261 6.01 -8.68 6.52
CA GLU A 261 6.93 -7.78 5.82
C GLU A 261 7.51 -6.72 6.77
N LEU A 262 6.67 -6.11 7.62
CA LEU A 262 7.12 -5.14 8.60
C LEU A 262 8.09 -5.73 9.63
N TYR A 263 7.83 -6.94 10.12
CA TYR A 263 8.77 -7.61 11.02
C TYR A 263 10.09 -7.97 10.34
N ILE A 264 10.08 -8.34 9.06
CA ILE A 264 11.31 -8.55 8.28
C ILE A 264 12.11 -7.24 8.18
N ASN A 265 11.44 -6.12 7.91
CA ASN A 265 12.06 -4.80 7.83
C ASN A 265 12.66 -4.34 9.16
N GLU A 266 12.02 -4.67 10.28
CA GLU A 266 12.54 -4.40 11.64
C GLU A 266 13.49 -5.49 12.16
N HIS A 267 13.84 -6.47 11.34
CA HIS A 267 14.72 -7.60 11.66
C HIS A 267 14.23 -8.52 12.80
N ASP A 268 12.94 -8.47 13.14
CA ASP A 268 12.30 -9.39 14.09
C ASP A 268 11.82 -10.66 13.35
N TYR A 269 12.79 -11.46 12.90
CA TYR A 269 12.54 -12.64 12.09
C TYR A 269 11.69 -13.71 12.80
N ALA A 270 11.71 -13.74 14.14
CA ALA A 270 10.92 -14.70 14.91
C ALA A 270 9.42 -14.43 14.78
N LYS A 271 9.01 -13.17 14.94
CA LYS A 271 7.60 -12.78 14.75
C LYS A 271 7.18 -12.84 13.28
N ALA A 272 8.09 -12.47 12.36
CA ALA A 272 7.82 -12.63 10.93
C ALA A 272 7.55 -14.10 10.54
N ALA A 273 8.32 -15.05 11.09
CA ALA A 273 8.09 -16.48 10.87
C ALA A 273 6.72 -16.93 11.40
N PHE A 274 6.31 -16.45 12.57
CA PHE A 274 4.98 -16.73 13.14
C PHE A 274 3.85 -16.24 12.22
N CYS A 275 3.93 -15.01 11.73
CA CYS A 275 2.94 -14.48 10.78
C CYS A 275 2.85 -15.32 9.49
N LEU A 276 3.99 -15.81 8.99
CA LEU A 276 4.03 -16.68 7.81
C LEU A 276 3.50 -18.09 8.07
N GLU A 277 3.60 -18.60 9.30
CA GLU A 277 2.97 -19.87 9.71
C GLU A 277 1.44 -19.78 9.61
N GLU A 278 0.83 -18.71 10.12
CA GLU A 278 -0.61 -18.44 9.97
C GLU A 278 -1.05 -18.41 8.50
N LEU A 279 -0.24 -17.77 7.64
CA LEU A 279 -0.51 -17.72 6.20
C LEU A 279 -0.39 -19.08 5.50
N MET A 280 0.57 -19.91 5.91
CA MET A 280 0.72 -21.27 5.38
C MET A 280 -0.41 -22.19 5.86
N MET A 281 -0.90 -22.02 7.09
CA MET A 281 -2.04 -22.79 7.61
C MET A 281 -3.33 -22.45 6.87
N THR A 282 -3.55 -21.17 6.56
CA THR A 282 -4.73 -20.73 5.80
C THR A 282 -4.63 -21.07 4.31
N ASN A 283 -3.43 -21.06 3.72
CA ASN A 283 -3.20 -21.36 2.30
C ASN A 283 -2.03 -22.34 2.08
N PRO A 284 -2.23 -23.64 2.34
CA PRO A 284 -1.15 -24.63 2.30
C PRO A 284 -0.58 -24.90 0.90
N HIS A 285 -1.33 -24.55 -0.15
CA HIS A 285 -0.90 -24.72 -1.55
C HIS A 285 -0.19 -23.50 -2.13
N ASN A 286 -0.06 -22.40 -1.38
CA ASN A 286 0.62 -21.21 -1.85
C ASN A 286 2.14 -21.35 -1.70
N HIS A 287 2.82 -21.53 -2.83
CA HIS A 287 4.28 -21.68 -2.87
C HIS A 287 5.05 -20.44 -2.38
N LEU A 288 4.44 -19.24 -2.44
CA LEU A 288 5.09 -17.99 -2.04
C LEU A 288 5.30 -17.94 -0.52
N TYR A 289 4.30 -18.34 0.27
CA TYR A 289 4.42 -18.33 1.72
C TYR A 289 5.46 -19.35 2.22
N CYS A 290 5.50 -20.55 1.61
CA CYS A 290 6.56 -21.52 1.91
C CYS A 290 7.96 -20.98 1.56
N GLN A 291 8.09 -20.30 0.42
CA GLN A 291 9.36 -19.69 0.00
C GLN A 291 9.78 -18.55 0.94
N GLN A 292 8.88 -17.63 1.28
CA GLN A 292 9.17 -16.53 2.21
C GLN A 292 9.52 -17.05 3.61
N TYR A 293 8.78 -18.05 4.12
CA TYR A 293 9.08 -18.69 5.40
C TYR A 293 10.49 -19.32 5.40
N ALA A 294 10.83 -20.04 4.33
CA ALA A 294 12.16 -20.63 4.18
C ALA A 294 13.28 -19.57 4.18
N GLU A 295 13.06 -18.41 3.56
CA GLU A 295 14.02 -17.28 3.56
C GLU A 295 14.19 -16.68 4.95
N VAL A 296 13.09 -16.49 5.69
CA VAL A 296 13.13 -15.99 7.06
C VAL A 296 13.90 -16.96 7.97
N LYS A 297 13.60 -18.27 7.90
CA LYS A 297 14.34 -19.29 8.66
C LYS A 297 15.80 -19.38 8.26
N TYR A 298 16.11 -19.24 6.97
CA TYR A 298 17.51 -19.20 6.49
C TYR A 298 18.28 -18.02 7.11
N THR A 299 17.60 -16.87 7.23
CA THR A 299 18.18 -15.63 7.77
C THR A 299 18.39 -15.70 9.28
N GLN A 300 17.49 -16.36 10.01
CA GLN A 300 17.66 -16.63 11.45
C GLN A 300 18.93 -17.43 11.75
N GLY A 301 19.33 -18.32 10.83
CA GLY A 301 20.51 -19.16 10.98
C GLY A 301 20.38 -20.19 12.10
N GLY A 302 21.48 -20.91 12.39
CA GLY A 302 21.45 -22.11 13.23
C GLY A 302 21.09 -23.36 12.43
N LEU A 303 21.67 -24.51 12.81
CA LEU A 303 21.55 -25.76 12.05
C LEU A 303 20.08 -26.19 11.90
N GLU A 304 19.31 -26.12 12.97
CA GLU A 304 17.89 -26.48 12.98
C GLU A 304 17.06 -25.63 12.01
N ASN A 305 17.25 -24.31 12.01
CA ASN A 305 16.52 -23.41 11.12
C ASN A 305 16.97 -23.55 9.66
N LEU A 306 18.25 -23.87 9.42
CA LEU A 306 18.76 -24.12 8.07
C LEU A 306 18.18 -25.41 7.48
N GLU A 307 18.07 -26.46 8.29
CA GLU A 307 17.40 -27.70 7.87
C GLU A 307 15.92 -27.48 7.60
N LEU A 308 15.25 -26.69 8.44
CA LEU A 308 13.85 -26.31 8.25
C LEU A 308 13.68 -25.52 6.96
N SER A 309 14.50 -24.49 6.76
CA SER A 309 14.55 -23.69 5.54
C SER A 309 14.69 -24.55 4.29
N ARG A 310 15.60 -25.54 4.29
CA ARG A 310 15.74 -26.49 3.18
C ARG A 310 14.44 -27.24 2.88
N LYS A 311 13.77 -27.77 3.92
CA LYS A 311 12.50 -28.51 3.76
C LYS A 311 11.42 -27.63 3.12
N TYR A 312 11.29 -26.38 3.56
CA TYR A 312 10.28 -25.45 3.03
C TYR A 312 10.62 -24.92 1.64
N PHE A 313 11.89 -24.74 1.29
CA PHE A 313 12.29 -24.44 -0.09
C PHE A 313 11.97 -25.60 -1.05
N ALA A 314 12.23 -26.85 -0.62
CA ALA A 314 11.87 -28.02 -1.41
C ALA A 314 10.34 -28.14 -1.58
N GLN A 315 9.57 -27.86 -0.52
CA GLN A 315 8.11 -27.81 -0.59
C GLN A 315 7.62 -26.72 -1.56
N ALA A 316 8.22 -25.52 -1.53
CA ALA A 316 7.87 -24.44 -2.45
C ALA A 316 8.11 -24.82 -3.92
N LEU A 317 9.21 -25.55 -4.22
CA LEU A 317 9.47 -26.07 -5.57
C LEU A 317 8.52 -27.18 -5.98
N LYS A 318 8.14 -28.06 -5.04
CA LYS A 318 7.13 -29.09 -5.28
C LYS A 318 5.77 -28.48 -5.65
N LEU A 319 5.40 -27.36 -5.02
CA LEU A 319 4.18 -26.61 -5.33
C LEU A 319 4.31 -25.81 -6.64
N ASN A 320 5.47 -25.19 -6.88
CA ASN A 320 5.77 -24.48 -8.13
C ASN A 320 7.24 -24.65 -8.54
N ASN A 321 7.45 -25.51 -9.54
CA ASN A 321 8.76 -25.83 -10.08
C ASN A 321 9.48 -24.61 -10.73
N ARG A 322 8.73 -23.59 -11.14
CA ARG A 322 9.28 -22.38 -11.77
C ARG A 322 9.75 -21.33 -10.75
N ASN A 323 9.64 -21.60 -9.45
CA ASN A 323 10.05 -20.65 -8.42
C ASN A 323 11.58 -20.59 -8.30
N MET A 324 12.19 -19.66 -9.05
CA MET A 324 13.64 -19.45 -9.05
C MET A 324 14.20 -19.10 -7.66
N ARG A 325 13.45 -18.36 -6.82
CA ARG A 325 13.90 -18.02 -5.47
C ARG A 325 14.07 -19.26 -4.61
N ALA A 326 13.11 -20.19 -4.69
CA ALA A 326 13.19 -21.44 -3.96
C ALA A 326 14.36 -22.34 -4.46
N LEU A 327 14.59 -22.36 -5.77
CA LEU A 327 15.74 -23.05 -6.37
C LEU A 327 17.08 -22.49 -5.86
N PHE A 328 17.24 -21.17 -5.88
CA PHE A 328 18.43 -20.52 -5.33
C PHE A 328 18.58 -20.77 -3.83
N GLY A 329 17.48 -20.78 -3.06
CA GLY A 329 17.49 -21.12 -1.64
C GLY A 329 18.11 -22.51 -1.36
N LEU A 330 17.71 -23.53 -2.13
CA LEU A 330 18.28 -24.88 -2.05
C LEU A 330 19.76 -24.91 -2.47
N TYR A 331 20.12 -24.22 -3.56
CA TYR A 331 21.50 -24.14 -4.01
C TYR A 331 22.42 -23.50 -2.95
N MET A 332 21.95 -22.44 -2.29
CA MET A 332 22.68 -21.76 -1.21
C MET A 332 22.85 -22.64 0.03
N PHE A 333 21.90 -23.53 0.31
CA PHE A 333 22.06 -24.56 1.35
C PHE A 333 23.18 -25.54 0.97
N ALA A 334 23.17 -26.08 -0.25
CA ALA A 334 24.21 -26.99 -0.74
C ALA A 334 25.61 -26.38 -0.63
N GLY A 335 25.77 -25.10 -0.98
CA GLY A 335 27.04 -24.38 -0.87
C GLY A 335 27.56 -24.28 0.58
N ARG A 336 26.67 -24.12 1.56
CA ARG A 336 27.03 -24.11 2.99
C ARG A 336 27.38 -25.49 3.51
N SER A 337 26.64 -26.53 3.13
CA SER A 337 26.93 -27.90 3.56
C SER A 337 28.32 -28.38 3.14
N LYS A 338 28.87 -27.99 1.97
CA LYS A 338 30.25 -28.40 1.60
C LYS A 338 31.33 -28.01 2.60
N LYS A 339 31.11 -26.97 3.39
CA LYS A 339 32.06 -26.52 4.41
C LYS A 339 31.95 -27.33 5.71
N GLU A 340 30.83 -28.04 5.93
CA GLU A 340 30.56 -28.76 7.19
C GLU A 340 30.25 -30.27 7.02
N SER A 341 29.90 -30.76 5.82
CA SER A 341 29.66 -32.18 5.53
C SER A 341 29.67 -32.48 4.01
N LYS A 342 30.20 -33.64 3.60
CA LYS A 342 30.42 -34.08 2.20
C LYS A 342 29.15 -34.28 1.33
N TYR A 343 27.97 -33.91 1.81
CA TYR A 343 26.70 -34.00 1.07
C TYR A 343 26.27 -32.61 0.61
N SER A 344 26.22 -32.34 -0.70
CA SER A 344 25.90 -30.98 -1.13
C SER A 344 25.33 -30.86 -2.54
N LEU A 345 26.10 -31.14 -3.60
CA LEU A 345 25.60 -30.89 -4.96
C LEU A 345 24.82 -32.07 -5.51
N LYS A 346 25.38 -33.28 -5.41
CA LYS A 346 24.75 -34.48 -5.94
C LYS A 346 23.37 -34.75 -5.34
N ALA A 347 23.19 -34.51 -4.04
CA ALA A 347 21.87 -34.67 -3.41
C ALA A 347 20.84 -33.60 -3.83
N VAL A 348 21.29 -32.41 -4.23
CA VAL A 348 20.40 -31.38 -4.79
C VAL A 348 20.12 -31.69 -6.26
N GLU A 349 21.12 -32.09 -7.04
CA GLU A 349 20.94 -32.59 -8.41
C GLU A 349 19.99 -33.79 -8.44
N ASP A 350 20.21 -34.81 -7.59
CA ASP A 350 19.33 -35.98 -7.44
C ASP A 350 17.91 -35.59 -6.98
N MET A 351 17.76 -34.56 -6.11
CA MET A 351 16.44 -34.03 -5.72
C MET A 351 15.76 -33.28 -6.88
N LEU A 352 16.51 -32.52 -7.66
CA LEU A 352 16.00 -31.84 -8.86
C LEU A 352 15.62 -32.87 -9.93
N GLU A 353 16.39 -33.94 -10.09
CA GLU A 353 16.11 -35.07 -10.98
C GLU A 353 14.87 -35.87 -10.53
N THR A 354 14.73 -36.18 -9.24
CA THR A 354 13.53 -36.85 -8.69
C THR A 354 12.28 -35.99 -8.72
N LEU A 355 12.42 -34.66 -8.67
CA LEU A 355 11.33 -33.70 -8.88
C LEU A 355 11.04 -33.42 -10.37
N GLN A 356 11.67 -34.14 -11.31
CA GLN A 356 11.54 -33.95 -12.76
C GLN A 356 11.83 -32.50 -13.23
N ILE A 357 12.77 -31.81 -12.55
CA ILE A 357 13.12 -30.42 -12.82
C ILE A 357 14.17 -30.31 -13.94
N THR A 358 14.80 -31.41 -14.33
CA THR A 358 15.68 -31.46 -15.50
C THR A 358 14.96 -32.03 -16.71
N GLN A 359 14.78 -31.15 -17.71
CA GLN A 359 14.25 -31.36 -19.07
C GLN A 359 12.73 -31.20 -19.25
N SER A 360 12.28 -29.95 -19.35
CA SER A 360 11.41 -29.48 -20.47
C SER A 360 11.45 -27.97 -20.60
#